data_AF-A0A059LLX1-F1
#
_entry.id   AF-A0A059LLX1-F1
#
_cell.length_a   1.000
_cell.length_b   1.000
_cell.length_c   1.000
_cell.angle_alpha   90.00
_cell.angle_beta   90.00
_cell.angle_gamma   90.00
#
_symmetry.space_group_name_H-M   'P 1'
#
loop_
_entity.id
_entity.type
_entity.pdbx_description
1 polymer ?
#
loop_
_entity_poly.entity_id
_entity_poly.type
_entity_poly.pdbx_seq_one_letter_code
_entity_poly.pdbx_strand_id
1 'polypeptide(L)' 'LKELNAKAPKELREYYACLDYYSNRLTKCRKEQKAFEEAAPVS' A
#
# COMPACT_ATOMS: atom_id res chain seq x y z
N LEU A 1 7.65 -8.74 -2.13
CA LEU A 1 6.90 -8.39 -0.90
C LEU A 1 7.80 -8.07 0.29
N LYS A 2 8.71 -8.97 0.71
CA LYS A 2 9.65 -8.68 1.82
C LYS A 2 10.46 -7.40 1.63
N GLU A 3 10.99 -7.15 0.43
CA GLU A 3 11.76 -5.94 0.12
C GLU A 3 10.91 -4.66 0.11
N LEU A 4 9.67 -4.75 -0.39
CA LEU A 4 8.72 -3.63 -0.37
C LEU A 4 8.28 -3.30 1.06
N ASN A 5 8.07 -4.33 1.89
CA ASN A 5 7.76 -4.15 3.30
C ASN A 5 8.96 -3.57 4.08
N ALA A 6 10.19 -3.88 3.68
CA ALA A 6 11.38 -3.27 4.28
C ALA A 6 11.54 -1.79 3.89
N LYS A 7 11.14 -1.41 2.67
CA LYS A 7 11.25 -0.03 2.16
C LYS A 7 10.13 0.89 2.67
N ALA A 8 8.88 0.42 2.66
CA ALA A 8 7.71 1.21 3.05
C ALA A 8 6.78 0.40 3.98
N PRO A 9 7.24 0.01 5.19
CA PRO A 9 6.47 -0.86 6.09
C PRO A 9 5.16 -0.22 6.56
N LYS A 10 5.15 1.11 6.74
CA LYS A 10 3.98 1.83 7.21
C LYS A 10 2.94 1.95 6.11
N GLU A 11 3.35 2.43 4.94
CA GLU A 11 2.49 2.71 3.80
C GLU A 11 1.94 1.42 3.20
N LEU A 12 2.76 0.36 3.15
CA LEU A 12 2.31 -0.96 2.72
C LEU A 12 1.25 -1.54 3.68
N ARG A 13 1.45 -1.38 4.99
CA ARG A 13 0.48 -1.83 6.00
C ARG A 13 -0.83 -1.04 5.93
N GLU A 14 -0.76 0.28 5.75
CA GLU A 14 -1.95 1.13 5.58
C GLU A 14 -2.72 0.78 4.31
N TYR A 15 -2.01 0.50 3.21
CA TYR A 15 -2.62 0.01 1.99
C TYR A 15 -3.31 -1.34 2.18
N TYR A 16 -2.66 -2.31 2.83
CA TYR A 16 -3.30 -3.60 3.14
C TYR A 16 -4.49 -3.48 4.09
N ALA A 17 -4.42 -2.62 5.10
CA ALA A 17 -5.55 -2.39 6.01
C ALA A 17 -6.76 -1.81 5.26
N CYS A 18 -6.52 -0.91 4.30
CA CYS A 18 -7.59 -0.39 3.44
C CYS A 18 -8.19 -1.50 2.57
N LEU A 19 -7.35 -2.35 1.96
CA LEU A 19 -7.83 -3.46 1.14
C LEU A 19 -8.67 -4.45 1.95
N ASP A 20 -8.24 -4.79 3.16
CA ASP A 20 -9.00 -5.66 4.06
C ASP A 20 -10.37 -5.05 4.39
N TYR A 21 -10.41 -3.77 4.77
CA TYR A 21 -11.65 -3.06 5.09
C TYR A 21 -12.63 -2.98 3.91
N TYR A 22 -12.14 -2.76 2.69
CA TYR A 22 -12.99 -2.63 1.50
C TYR A 22 -13.15 -3.93 0.71
N SER A 23 -12.86 -5.09 1.31
CA SER A 23 -12.96 -6.41 0.66
C SER A 23 -12.21 -6.45 -0.69
N ASN A 24 -10.99 -5.94 -0.70
CA ASN A 24 -10.07 -5.83 -1.82
C ASN A 24 -10.52 -4.91 -2.97
N ARG A 25 -11.44 -3.96 -2.73
CA ARG A 25 -11.80 -2.95 -3.74
C ARG A 25 -10.70 -1.90 -3.91
N LEU A 26 -9.79 -2.14 -4.85
CA LEU A 26 -8.65 -1.26 -5.18
C LEU A 26 -9.05 0.20 -5.41
N THR A 27 -10.19 0.45 -6.04
CA THR A 27 -10.67 1.81 -6.35
C THR A 27 -10.96 2.65 -5.10
N LYS A 28 -11.20 2.01 -3.95
CA LYS A 28 -11.41 2.68 -2.66
C LYS A 28 -10.12 3.00 -1.92
N CYS A 29 -9.00 2.38 -2.30
CA CYS A 29 -7.69 2.49 -1.63
C CYS A 29 -6.63 3.19 -2.48
N ARG A 30 -7.04 3.99 -3.47
CA ARG A 30 -6.11 4.69 -4.39
C ARG A 30 -5.22 5.69 -3.67
N LYS A 31 -5.66 6.24 -2.54
CA LYS A 31 -4.86 7.19 -1.75
C LYS A 31 -3.67 6.47 -1.10
N GLU A 32 -3.95 5.35 -0.44
CA GLU A 32 -2.97 4.52 0.26
C GLU A 32 -2.02 3.85 -0.75
N GLN A 33 -2.54 3.44 -1.91
CA GLN A 33 -1.72 2.95 -3.01
C GLN A 33 -0.69 4.00 -3.46
N LYS A 34 -1.12 5.25 -3.70
CA LYS A 34 -0.22 6.33 -4.11
C LYS A 34 0.84 6.62 -3.05
N ALA A 35 0.44 6.68 -1.78
CA ALA A 35 1.38 6.88 -0.68
C ALA A 35 2.45 5.77 -0.62
N PHE A 36 2.03 4.51 -0.84
CA PHE A 36 2.96 3.39 -0.94
C PHE A 36 3.88 3.49 -2.16
N GLU A 37 3.36 3.84 -3.34
CA GLU A 37 4.15 4.01 -4.57
C GLU A 37 5.16 5.18 -4.47
N GLU A 38 4.79 6.27 -3.80
CA GLU A 38 5.68 7.40 -3.52
C GLU A 38 6.78 7.03 -2.51
N ALA A 39 6.46 6.24 -1.49
CA ALA A 39 7.42 5.80 -0.48
C ALA A 39 8.36 4.69 -0.95
N ALA A 40 7.90 3.82 -1.85
CA ALA A 40 8.67 2.73 -2.43
C ALA A 40 8.53 2.71 -3.96
N PRO A 41 9.15 3.66 -4.68
CA PRO A 41 9.09 3.70 -6.13
C PRO A 41 9.67 2.39 -6.70
N VAL A 42 8.85 1.73 -7.51
CA VAL A 42 9.23 0.52 -8.23
C VAL A 42 9.96 0.99 -9.50
N SER A 43 11.26 1.22 -9.39
CA SER A 43 12.16 1.41 -10.55
C SER A 43 12.70 0.07 -11.01
#